data_AF-A0A2T2W3Y2-F1
#
_entry.id   AF-A0A2T2W3Y2-F1
#
_cell.length_a   1.000
_cell.length_b   1.000
_cell.length_c   1.000
_cell.angle_alpha   90.00
_cell.angle_beta   90.00
_cell.angle_gamma   90.00
#
_symmetry.space_group_name_H-M   'P 1'
#
loop_
_entity.id
_entity.type
_entity.pdbx_description
1 polymer ?
#
loop_
_entity_poly.entity_id
_entity_poly.type
_entity_poly.pdbx_seq_one_letter_code
_entity_poly.pdbx_strand_id
1 'polypeptide(L)'
;MVKSYRRLVQLGHGLMVSWAVFGAIALASQHPWFVLIEGQAQSFLLRLRGPVPPPQDIVILGIDEYSLSQGDLYRADPERYPFLAPLAIWPWQRQAYAQAIEQLMAAGARAVAIDVLLVDPSGYGPEDDDALEVTLARWGDRVALAAAYDVSSSDFGLFTNLPEPIYSSQTQVGLINLEADVDGKYRAFPDRGIATLRQTHGFEDTLPSLAGAALAAADFPPPNRQSQDLFFYGPAGTFPVVSF
;
A
#
# COMPACT_ATOMS: atom_id res chain seq x y z
N MET A 1 32.49 -59.67 -6.86
CA MET A 1 31.36 -58.95 -6.23
C MET A 1 31.67 -57.49 -5.83
N VAL A 2 32.85 -57.15 -5.31
CA VAL A 2 33.19 -55.78 -4.81
C VAL A 2 33.13 -54.64 -5.85
N LYS A 3 33.43 -54.93 -7.13
CA LYS A 3 33.50 -53.92 -8.21
C LYS A 3 32.12 -53.37 -8.64
N SER A 4 31.05 -54.15 -8.45
CA SER A 4 29.67 -53.79 -8.82
C SER A 4 29.07 -52.82 -7.79
N TYR A 5 29.33 -53.05 -6.50
CA TYR A 5 28.85 -52.19 -5.40
C TYR A 5 29.44 -50.78 -5.46
N ARG A 6 30.74 -50.66 -5.81
CA ARG A 6 31.43 -49.36 -5.94
C ARG A 6 30.86 -48.50 -7.08
N ARG A 7 30.45 -49.14 -8.19
CA ARG A 7 29.78 -48.45 -9.32
C ARG A 7 28.38 -47.99 -8.94
N LEU A 8 27.63 -48.78 -8.19
CA LEU A 8 26.28 -48.42 -7.72
C LEU A 8 26.31 -47.20 -6.79
N VAL A 9 27.27 -47.17 -5.86
CA VAL A 9 27.47 -46.04 -4.95
C VAL A 9 27.92 -44.79 -5.70
N GLN A 10 28.83 -44.91 -6.68
CA GLN A 10 29.26 -43.79 -7.53
C GLN A 10 28.13 -43.24 -8.40
N LEU A 11 27.26 -44.10 -8.93
CA LEU A 11 26.05 -43.69 -9.66
C LEU A 11 25.08 -42.95 -8.74
N GLY A 12 24.87 -43.44 -7.51
CA GLY A 12 24.03 -42.77 -6.51
C GLY A 12 24.56 -41.39 -6.09
N HIS A 13 25.88 -41.25 -5.91
CA HIS A 13 26.50 -39.95 -5.62
C HIS A 13 26.41 -38.99 -6.81
N GLY A 14 26.64 -39.48 -8.04
CA GLY A 14 26.47 -38.67 -9.25
C GLY A 14 25.03 -38.18 -9.42
N LEU A 15 24.05 -39.03 -9.11
CA LEU A 15 22.63 -38.65 -9.15
C LEU A 15 22.29 -37.59 -8.10
N MET A 16 22.78 -37.74 -6.87
CA MET A 16 22.58 -36.75 -5.80
C MET A 16 23.21 -35.39 -6.13
N VAL A 17 24.44 -35.38 -6.63
CA VAL A 17 25.12 -34.13 -7.05
C VAL A 17 24.37 -33.49 -8.22
N SER A 18 23.92 -34.28 -9.19
CA SER A 18 23.13 -33.77 -10.31
C SER A 18 21.78 -33.20 -9.86
N TRP A 19 21.12 -33.82 -8.87
CA TRP A 19 19.89 -33.30 -8.28
C TRP A 19 20.11 -32.00 -7.50
N ALA A 20 21.20 -31.91 -6.74
CA ALA A 20 21.57 -30.71 -6.00
C ALA A 20 21.92 -29.54 -6.95
N VAL A 21 22.67 -29.81 -8.01
CA VAL A 21 23.01 -28.80 -9.04
C VAL A 21 21.76 -28.37 -9.82
N PHE A 22 20.89 -29.31 -10.19
CA PHE A 22 19.62 -28.98 -10.84
C PHE A 22 18.72 -28.15 -9.92
N GLY A 23 18.63 -28.51 -8.65
CA GLY A 23 17.90 -27.73 -7.64
C GLY A 23 18.46 -26.32 -7.45
N ALA A 24 19.79 -26.16 -7.45
CA ALA A 24 20.44 -24.86 -7.35
C ALA A 24 20.19 -23.98 -8.60
N ILE A 25 20.28 -24.56 -9.80
CA ILE A 25 19.97 -23.87 -11.06
C ILE A 25 18.49 -23.49 -11.12
N ALA A 26 17.60 -24.40 -10.73
CA ALA A 26 16.17 -24.16 -10.64
C ALA A 26 15.84 -22.98 -9.71
N LEU A 27 16.43 -22.93 -8.51
CA LEU A 27 16.31 -21.80 -7.58
C LEU A 27 16.85 -20.50 -8.18
N ALA A 28 18.01 -20.55 -8.83
CA ALA A 28 18.63 -19.37 -9.45
C ALA A 28 17.87 -18.87 -10.68
N SER A 29 17.11 -19.73 -11.35
CA SER A 29 16.44 -19.41 -12.62
C SER A 29 15.24 -18.46 -12.49
N GLN A 30 14.76 -18.19 -11.27
CA GLN A 30 13.52 -17.42 -11.02
C GLN A 30 12.33 -17.90 -11.88
N HIS A 31 12.30 -19.19 -12.25
CA HIS A 31 11.27 -19.70 -13.14
C HIS A 31 9.87 -19.50 -12.51
N PRO A 32 8.86 -19.01 -13.26
CA PRO A 32 7.56 -18.63 -12.69
C PRO A 32 6.90 -19.67 -11.79
N TRP A 33 7.00 -20.96 -12.15
CA TRP A 33 6.52 -22.07 -11.33
C TRP A 33 7.13 -22.14 -9.91
N PHE A 34 8.40 -21.81 -9.73
CA PHE A 34 9.02 -21.82 -8.41
C PHE A 34 8.53 -20.65 -7.56
N VAL A 35 8.45 -19.45 -8.15
CA VAL A 35 7.90 -18.26 -7.50
C VAL A 35 6.44 -18.52 -7.07
N LEU A 36 5.66 -19.18 -7.93
CA LEU A 36 4.29 -19.59 -7.61
C LEU A 36 4.24 -20.55 -6.40
N ILE A 37 5.06 -21.61 -6.40
CA ILE A 37 5.08 -22.61 -5.32
C ILE A 37 5.52 -21.95 -3.99
N GLU A 38 6.56 -21.11 -4.03
CA GLU A 38 7.04 -20.37 -2.87
C GLU A 38 5.95 -19.45 -2.31
N GLY A 39 5.30 -18.65 -3.17
CA GLY A 39 4.19 -17.78 -2.76
C GLY A 39 3.01 -18.55 -2.17
N GLN A 40 2.67 -19.73 -2.71
CA GLN A 40 1.65 -20.60 -2.09
C GLN A 40 2.11 -21.14 -0.74
N ALA A 41 3.34 -21.60 -0.61
CA ALA A 41 3.90 -22.08 0.65
C ALA A 41 3.89 -20.98 1.72
N GLN A 42 4.32 -19.75 1.38
CA GLN A 42 4.26 -18.59 2.27
C GLN A 42 2.82 -18.29 2.70
N SER A 43 1.87 -18.31 1.77
CA SER A 43 0.45 -18.09 2.08
C SER A 43 -0.10 -19.15 3.03
N PHE A 44 0.27 -20.42 2.82
CA PHE A 44 -0.11 -21.53 3.69
C PHE A 44 0.48 -21.37 5.09
N LEU A 45 1.76 -21.01 5.20
CA LEU A 45 2.42 -20.79 6.48
C LEU A 45 1.83 -19.61 7.25
N LEU A 46 1.45 -18.52 6.58
CA LEU A 46 0.75 -17.40 7.20
C LEU A 46 -0.63 -17.81 7.75
N ARG A 47 -1.37 -18.63 7.01
CA ARG A 47 -2.64 -19.21 7.49
C ARG A 47 -2.43 -20.13 8.68
N LEU A 48 -1.37 -20.95 8.66
CA LEU A 48 -1.02 -21.85 9.76
C LEU A 48 -0.59 -21.08 11.01
N ARG A 49 0.16 -19.99 10.85
CA ARG A 49 0.54 -19.06 11.94
C ARG A 49 -0.69 -18.44 12.60
N GLY A 50 -1.74 -18.17 11.83
CA GLY A 50 -2.96 -17.54 12.31
C GLY A 50 -2.81 -16.01 12.52
N PRO A 51 -3.86 -15.38 13.07
CA PRO A 51 -3.87 -13.95 13.37
C PRO A 51 -2.95 -13.61 14.54
N VAL A 52 -2.26 -12.49 14.42
CA VAL A 52 -1.43 -11.84 15.43
C VAL A 52 -2.12 -10.53 15.80
N PRO A 53 -2.28 -10.20 17.10
CA PRO A 53 -2.89 -8.94 17.51
C PRO A 53 -2.19 -7.74 16.86
N PRO A 54 -2.95 -6.79 16.27
CA PRO A 54 -2.35 -5.58 15.71
C PRO A 54 -1.87 -4.63 16.82
N PRO A 55 -1.00 -3.67 16.49
CA PRO A 55 -0.70 -2.55 17.37
C PRO A 55 -1.97 -1.75 17.71
N GLN A 56 -2.04 -1.22 18.93
CA GLN A 56 -3.22 -0.48 19.41
C GLN A 56 -3.19 1.02 19.06
N ASP A 57 -2.05 1.50 18.55
CA ASP A 57 -1.76 2.87 18.18
C ASP A 57 -2.06 3.18 16.70
N ILE A 58 -2.67 2.23 15.98
CA ILE A 58 -3.09 2.38 14.58
C ILE A 58 -4.60 2.19 14.49
N VAL A 59 -5.27 3.18 13.93
CA VAL A 59 -6.70 3.15 13.60
C VAL A 59 -6.86 3.43 12.12
N ILE A 60 -7.74 2.67 11.46
CA ILE A 60 -8.09 2.90 10.07
C ILE A 60 -9.43 3.63 10.02
N LEU A 61 -9.44 4.83 9.44
CA LEU A 61 -10.68 5.50 9.04
C LEU A 61 -11.02 5.02 7.63
N GLY A 62 -11.96 4.07 7.54
CA GLY A 62 -12.28 3.37 6.30
C GLY A 62 -13.35 4.09 5.49
N ILE A 63 -13.11 4.24 4.19
CA ILE A 63 -14.15 4.57 3.21
C ILE A 63 -14.85 3.25 2.84
N ASP A 64 -15.82 2.87 3.66
CA ASP A 64 -16.60 1.64 3.46
C ASP A 64 -18.00 1.92 2.90
N GLU A 65 -18.80 0.88 2.72
CA GLU A 65 -20.18 0.98 2.24
C GLU A 65 -21.03 1.91 3.13
N TYR A 66 -20.80 1.89 4.46
CA TYR A 66 -21.53 2.74 5.38
C TYR A 66 -21.17 4.22 5.17
N SER A 67 -19.88 4.56 5.07
CA SER A 67 -19.41 5.92 4.77
C SER A 67 -19.94 6.43 3.43
N LEU A 68 -19.89 5.60 2.37
CA LEU A 68 -20.40 5.97 1.05
C LEU A 68 -21.91 6.21 1.05
N SER A 69 -22.66 5.46 1.87
CA SER A 69 -24.11 5.63 2.00
C SER A 69 -24.54 6.86 2.82
N GLN A 70 -23.64 7.50 3.57
CA GLN A 70 -23.99 8.67 4.39
C GLN A 70 -24.50 9.85 3.53
N GLY A 71 -24.01 9.99 2.31
CA GLY A 71 -24.49 11.00 1.37
C GLY A 71 -25.98 10.85 1.04
N ASP A 72 -26.52 9.64 1.07
CA ASP A 72 -27.95 9.38 0.84
C ASP A 72 -28.82 9.90 1.98
N LEU A 73 -28.34 9.81 3.22
CA LEU A 73 -29.02 10.35 4.39
C LEU A 73 -29.13 11.88 4.31
N TYR A 74 -28.04 12.54 3.92
CA TYR A 74 -28.05 13.98 3.67
C TYR A 74 -29.04 14.37 2.57
N ARG A 75 -29.02 13.66 1.43
CA ARG A 75 -29.92 13.97 0.31
C ARG A 75 -31.39 13.74 0.66
N ALA A 76 -31.69 12.80 1.54
CA ALA A 76 -33.05 12.53 2.02
C ALA A 76 -33.58 13.62 2.97
N ASP A 77 -32.72 14.15 3.85
CA ASP A 77 -33.09 15.18 4.83
C ASP A 77 -31.90 16.12 5.14
N PRO A 78 -31.66 17.13 4.28
CA PRO A 78 -30.52 18.04 4.44
C PRO A 78 -30.54 18.86 5.73
N GLU A 79 -31.74 19.21 6.22
CA GLU A 79 -31.90 20.01 7.44
C GLU A 79 -31.55 19.20 8.70
N ARG A 80 -31.80 17.88 8.67
CA ARG A 80 -31.47 16.99 9.78
C ARG A 80 -30.01 16.59 9.83
N TYR A 81 -29.34 16.45 8.68
CA TYR A 81 -27.95 16.00 8.59
C TYR A 81 -27.01 17.00 7.89
N PRO A 82 -26.99 18.29 8.28
CA PRO A 82 -26.21 19.30 7.56
C PRO A 82 -24.70 19.03 7.59
N PHE A 83 -24.22 18.32 8.62
CA PHE A 83 -22.81 17.94 8.75
C PHE A 83 -22.36 16.88 7.74
N LEU A 84 -23.30 16.17 7.10
CA LEU A 84 -23.00 15.19 6.04
C LEU A 84 -22.91 15.83 4.65
N ALA A 85 -23.14 17.15 4.52
CA ALA A 85 -23.09 17.84 3.24
C ALA A 85 -21.77 17.61 2.45
N PRO A 86 -20.58 17.60 3.07
CA PRO A 86 -19.33 17.31 2.36
C PRO A 86 -19.24 15.88 1.78
N LEU A 87 -20.06 14.96 2.30
CA LEU A 87 -20.12 13.54 1.92
C LEU A 87 -21.26 13.23 0.94
N ALA A 88 -21.97 14.24 0.44
CA ALA A 88 -23.21 14.07 -0.32
C ALA A 88 -23.06 13.18 -1.58
N ILE A 89 -21.97 13.35 -2.32
CA ILE A 89 -21.67 12.63 -3.57
C ILE A 89 -20.19 12.29 -3.60
N TRP A 90 -19.88 11.06 -4.01
CA TRP A 90 -18.50 10.64 -4.30
C TRP A 90 -18.07 11.10 -5.71
N PRO A 91 -16.82 11.58 -5.90
CA PRO A 91 -15.80 11.88 -4.90
C PRO A 91 -16.22 13.00 -3.94
N TRP A 92 -15.92 12.83 -2.64
CA TRP A 92 -16.30 13.79 -1.61
C TRP A 92 -15.57 15.13 -1.73
N GLN A 93 -16.18 16.16 -1.13
CA GLN A 93 -15.57 17.49 -1.00
C GLN A 93 -14.25 17.42 -0.23
N ARG A 94 -13.27 18.24 -0.61
CA ARG A 94 -12.01 18.42 0.11
C ARG A 94 -12.23 18.87 1.55
N GLN A 95 -13.31 19.61 1.79
CA GLN A 95 -13.78 19.95 3.14
C GLN A 95 -13.97 18.72 4.05
N ALA A 96 -14.41 17.58 3.52
CA ALA A 96 -14.59 16.35 4.31
C ALA A 96 -13.23 15.86 4.88
N TYR A 97 -12.21 15.81 4.04
CA TYR A 97 -10.86 15.40 4.42
C TYR A 97 -10.23 16.41 5.39
N ALA A 98 -10.42 17.71 5.15
CA ALA A 98 -9.99 18.76 6.06
C ALA A 98 -10.57 18.58 7.48
N GLN A 99 -11.89 18.34 7.57
CA GLN A 99 -12.56 18.09 8.85
C GLN A 99 -12.03 16.82 9.52
N ALA A 100 -11.83 15.73 8.77
CA ALA A 100 -11.29 14.49 9.32
C ALA A 100 -9.88 14.69 9.90
N ILE A 101 -8.99 15.40 9.19
CA ILE A 101 -7.65 15.72 9.68
C ILE A 101 -7.75 16.52 10.98
N GLU A 102 -8.52 17.62 11.01
CA GLU A 102 -8.65 18.46 12.21
C GLU A 102 -9.14 17.66 13.42
N GLN A 103 -10.14 16.79 13.24
CA GLN A 103 -10.67 15.97 14.34
C GLN A 103 -9.66 14.92 14.82
N LEU A 104 -8.96 14.24 13.90
CA LEU A 104 -7.94 13.26 14.26
C LEU A 104 -6.76 13.91 14.99
N MET A 105 -6.31 15.07 14.51
CA MET A 105 -5.24 15.83 15.14
C MET A 105 -5.66 16.34 16.53
N ALA A 106 -6.90 16.84 16.67
CA ALA A 106 -7.47 17.23 17.96
C ALA A 106 -7.62 16.05 18.93
N ALA A 107 -7.89 14.84 18.42
CA ALA A 107 -7.92 13.60 19.20
C ALA A 107 -6.52 13.08 19.59
N GLY A 108 -5.45 13.73 19.14
CA GLY A 108 -4.08 13.40 19.50
C GLY A 108 -3.39 12.42 18.55
N ALA A 109 -3.93 12.21 17.34
CA ALA A 109 -3.25 11.40 16.31
C ALA A 109 -1.83 11.94 16.08
N ARG A 110 -0.82 11.06 16.09
CA ARG A 110 0.58 11.45 15.90
C ARG A 110 0.83 11.93 14.47
N ALA A 111 0.23 11.27 13.50
CA ALA A 111 0.18 11.65 12.10
C ALA A 111 -1.10 11.11 11.45
N VAL A 112 -1.45 11.64 10.28
CA VAL A 112 -2.56 11.17 9.46
C VAL A 112 -2.04 10.84 8.06
N ALA A 113 -2.30 9.64 7.57
CA ALA A 113 -2.00 9.25 6.19
C ALA A 113 -3.30 9.14 5.39
N ILE A 114 -3.35 9.77 4.23
CA ILE A 114 -4.53 9.81 3.37
C ILE A 114 -4.27 8.96 2.13
N ASP A 115 -4.88 7.79 2.09
CA ASP A 115 -4.84 6.87 0.94
C ASP A 115 -5.96 7.21 -0.07
N VAL A 116 -5.94 8.46 -0.54
CA VAL A 116 -6.83 8.97 -1.59
C VAL A 116 -5.99 9.87 -2.50
N LEU A 117 -6.06 9.65 -3.81
CA LEU A 117 -5.35 10.48 -4.77
C LEU A 117 -6.08 11.83 -4.93
N LEU A 118 -5.45 12.88 -4.42
CA LEU A 118 -5.93 14.26 -4.48
C LEU A 118 -5.16 15.05 -5.55
N VAL A 119 -5.13 14.50 -6.76
CA VAL A 119 -4.20 14.89 -7.85
C VAL A 119 -4.84 15.79 -8.91
N ASP A 120 -6.15 15.98 -8.83
CA ASP A 120 -6.93 16.85 -9.69
C ASP A 120 -7.68 17.90 -8.86
N PRO A 121 -7.95 19.10 -9.43
CA PRO A 121 -8.80 20.11 -8.80
C PRO A 121 -10.16 19.55 -8.39
N SER A 122 -10.69 20.05 -7.28
CA SER A 122 -12.01 19.66 -6.80
C SER A 122 -13.10 19.98 -7.80
N GLY A 123 -14.02 19.03 -8.00
CA GLY A 123 -15.25 19.23 -8.77
C GLY A 123 -16.21 20.25 -8.13
N TYR A 124 -15.96 20.67 -6.89
CA TYR A 124 -16.76 21.65 -6.16
C TYR A 124 -16.18 23.08 -6.25
N GLY A 125 -15.10 23.27 -7.00
CA GLY A 125 -14.46 24.56 -7.23
C GLY A 125 -13.25 24.81 -6.32
N PRO A 126 -12.49 25.88 -6.59
CA PRO A 126 -11.22 26.15 -5.92
C PRO A 126 -11.37 26.41 -4.42
N GLU A 127 -12.50 26.96 -3.97
CA GLU A 127 -12.78 27.21 -2.55
C GLU A 127 -12.81 25.91 -1.72
N ASP A 128 -13.16 24.78 -2.34
CA ASP A 128 -13.11 23.48 -1.67
C ASP A 128 -11.66 23.01 -1.52
N ASP A 129 -10.84 23.12 -2.58
CA ASP A 129 -9.39 22.84 -2.48
C ASP A 129 -8.70 23.74 -1.44
N ASP A 130 -9.08 25.02 -1.37
CA ASP A 130 -8.58 25.97 -0.37
C ASP A 130 -8.89 25.51 1.06
N ALA A 131 -10.04 24.87 1.30
CA ALA A 131 -10.40 24.35 2.62
C ALA A 131 -9.42 23.27 3.11
N LEU A 132 -8.96 22.40 2.20
CA LEU A 132 -7.94 21.42 2.53
C LEU A 132 -6.55 22.04 2.59
N GLU A 133 -6.19 22.95 1.68
CA GLU A 133 -4.91 23.68 1.71
C GLU A 133 -4.71 24.41 3.05
N VAL A 134 -5.73 25.09 3.58
CA VAL A 134 -5.66 25.76 4.89
C VAL A 134 -5.38 24.77 6.04
N THR A 135 -5.95 23.58 5.96
CA THR A 135 -5.74 22.52 6.97
C THR A 135 -4.34 21.94 6.87
N LEU A 136 -3.85 21.69 5.65
CA LEU A 136 -2.49 21.23 5.39
C LEU A 136 -1.44 22.29 5.74
N ALA A 137 -1.74 23.58 5.59
CA ALA A 137 -0.85 24.64 6.03
C ALA A 137 -0.63 24.63 7.55
N ARG A 138 -1.59 24.10 8.32
CA ARG A 138 -1.52 23.98 9.78
C ARG A 138 -0.89 22.67 10.24
N TRP A 139 -1.22 21.56 9.59
CA TRP A 139 -0.90 20.21 10.06
C TRP A 139 -0.03 19.39 9.09
N GLY A 140 0.41 19.98 7.98
CA GLY A 140 1.01 19.28 6.86
C GLY A 140 2.28 18.52 7.22
N ASP A 141 3.06 19.02 8.19
CA ASP A 141 4.23 18.33 8.74
C ASP A 141 3.89 16.94 9.33
N ARG A 142 2.64 16.73 9.72
CA ARG A 142 2.10 15.50 10.31
C ARG A 142 1.06 14.81 9.43
N VAL A 143 0.94 15.24 8.17
CA VAL A 143 0.06 14.61 7.18
C VAL A 143 0.87 14.01 6.04
N ALA A 144 0.54 12.77 5.68
CA ALA A 144 1.07 12.08 4.51
C ALA A 144 -0.02 11.94 3.44
N LEU A 145 0.23 12.42 2.23
CA LEU A 145 -0.69 12.34 1.10
C LEU A 145 -0.25 11.26 0.09
N ALA A 146 -1.23 10.60 -0.52
CA ALA A 146 -0.99 9.59 -1.54
C ALA A 146 -0.58 10.19 -2.89
N ALA A 147 0.45 9.61 -3.48
CA ALA A 147 0.77 9.68 -4.90
C ALA A 147 0.73 8.26 -5.48
N ALA A 148 0.66 8.12 -6.81
CA ALA A 148 0.74 6.82 -7.45
C ALA A 148 1.50 6.90 -8.77
N TYR A 149 2.29 5.88 -9.07
CA TYR A 149 2.67 5.59 -10.45
C TYR A 149 1.43 5.14 -11.22
N ASP A 150 1.18 5.80 -12.33
CA ASP A 150 0.23 5.40 -13.35
C ASP A 150 1.01 4.88 -14.56
N VAL A 151 0.84 3.60 -14.85
CA VAL A 151 1.45 2.93 -15.99
C VAL A 151 0.31 2.41 -16.85
N SER A 152 0.09 3.06 -17.99
CA SER A 152 -0.96 2.71 -18.92
C SER A 152 -0.39 2.30 -20.27
N SER A 153 -1.06 1.36 -20.93
CA SER A 153 -0.74 0.97 -22.30
C SER A 153 -1.87 1.43 -23.21
N SER A 154 -1.52 2.05 -24.33
CA SER A 154 -2.47 2.36 -25.41
C SER A 154 -1.91 1.87 -26.74
N ASP A 155 -2.69 2.05 -27.81
CA ASP A 155 -2.26 1.76 -29.19
C ASP A 155 -0.99 2.54 -29.59
N PHE A 156 -0.69 3.64 -28.89
CA PHE A 156 0.49 4.49 -29.11
C PHE A 156 1.69 4.09 -28.26
N GLY A 157 1.58 3.03 -27.45
CA GLY A 157 2.65 2.51 -26.62
C GLY A 157 2.39 2.64 -25.12
N LEU A 158 3.47 2.53 -24.35
CA LEU A 158 3.47 2.63 -22.89
C LEU A 158 3.56 4.09 -22.46
N PHE A 159 2.68 4.49 -21.55
CA PHE A 159 2.64 5.81 -20.93
C PHE A 159 2.87 5.64 -19.43
N THR A 160 3.78 6.44 -18.90
CA THR A 160 4.10 6.47 -17.47
C THR A 160 3.89 7.88 -16.95
N ASN A 161 3.17 7.99 -15.85
CA ASN A 161 2.90 9.25 -15.17
C ASN A 161 3.01 9.06 -13.65
N LEU A 162 3.33 10.14 -12.95
CA LEU A 162 3.34 10.21 -11.49
C LEU A 162 2.46 11.39 -11.07
N PRO A 163 1.13 11.20 -10.99
CA PRO A 163 0.26 12.20 -10.41
C PRO A 163 0.55 12.37 -8.90
N GLU A 164 1.00 13.57 -8.54
CA GLU A 164 1.23 14.01 -7.17
C GLU A 164 0.08 14.92 -6.68
N PRO A 165 -0.16 15.04 -5.36
CA PRO A 165 -1.18 15.94 -4.82
C PRO A 165 -0.98 17.39 -5.26
N ILE A 166 -2.08 18.10 -5.54
CA ILE A 166 -2.05 19.48 -6.08
C ILE A 166 -1.76 20.58 -5.03
N TYR A 167 -1.53 20.20 -3.77
CA TYR A 167 -1.42 21.13 -2.65
C TYR A 167 -0.01 21.67 -2.48
N SER A 168 0.09 22.94 -2.08
CA SER A 168 1.37 23.66 -1.97
C SER A 168 2.02 23.52 -0.58
N SER A 169 1.20 23.22 0.42
CA SER A 169 1.62 23.07 1.81
C SER A 169 2.63 21.94 1.98
N GLN A 170 3.62 22.17 2.86
CA GLN A 170 4.64 21.18 3.15
C GLN A 170 4.00 19.95 3.81
N THR A 171 3.89 18.87 3.03
CA THR A 171 3.34 17.59 3.44
C THR A 171 4.32 16.48 3.12
N GLN A 172 4.20 15.34 3.82
CA GLN A 172 4.84 14.13 3.33
C GLN A 172 4.02 13.60 2.15
N VAL A 173 4.68 13.11 1.11
CA VAL A 173 4.03 12.47 -0.03
C VAL A 173 4.60 11.08 -0.17
N GLY A 174 3.75 10.07 -0.38
CA GLY A 174 4.19 8.70 -0.52
C GLY A 174 3.35 7.90 -1.51
N LEU A 175 4.02 6.96 -2.16
CA LEU A 175 3.46 6.12 -3.20
C LEU A 175 2.61 4.99 -2.61
N ILE A 176 1.41 4.79 -3.17
CA ILE A 176 0.49 3.72 -2.77
C ILE A 176 0.66 2.43 -3.60
N ASN A 177 1.60 2.44 -4.55
CA ASN A 177 1.82 1.32 -5.45
C ASN A 177 2.32 0.08 -4.70
N LEU A 178 1.75 -1.06 -5.06
CA LEU A 178 2.15 -2.39 -4.58
C LEU A 178 2.51 -3.27 -5.78
N GLU A 179 3.54 -4.08 -5.62
CA GLU A 179 3.88 -5.12 -6.58
C GLU A 179 3.05 -6.38 -6.26
N ALA A 180 2.27 -6.83 -7.25
CA ALA A 180 1.57 -8.10 -7.18
C ALA A 180 2.53 -9.23 -7.58
N ASP A 181 2.50 -10.32 -6.84
CA ASP A 181 3.19 -11.54 -7.24
C ASP A 181 2.52 -12.16 -8.47
N VAL A 182 3.19 -13.15 -9.06
CA VAL A 182 2.71 -13.95 -10.21
C VAL A 182 1.32 -14.59 -10.03
N ASP A 183 0.84 -14.76 -8.79
CA ASP A 183 -0.53 -15.25 -8.49
C ASP A 183 -1.53 -14.14 -8.15
N GLY A 184 -1.17 -12.87 -8.42
CA GLY A 184 -2.00 -11.69 -8.22
C GLY A 184 -2.12 -11.22 -6.77
N LYS A 185 -1.43 -11.85 -5.82
CA LYS A 185 -1.44 -11.43 -4.41
C LYS A 185 -0.30 -10.47 -4.13
N TYR A 186 -0.57 -9.48 -3.28
CA TYR A 186 0.45 -8.58 -2.76
C TYR A 186 1.16 -9.24 -1.59
N ARG A 187 2.46 -9.50 -1.72
CA ARG A 187 3.29 -10.01 -0.61
C ARG A 187 4.56 -9.20 -0.42
N ALA A 188 5.08 -8.57 -1.47
CA ALA A 188 6.21 -7.67 -1.38
C ALA A 188 5.88 -6.46 -0.49
N PHE A 189 6.86 -6.03 0.31
CA PHE A 189 6.74 -4.77 1.05
C PHE A 189 6.63 -3.59 0.05
N PRO A 190 5.84 -2.53 0.34
CA PRO A 190 5.56 -1.47 -0.63
C PRO A 190 6.82 -0.86 -1.24
N ASP A 191 7.84 -0.56 -0.43
CA ASP A 191 9.08 0.06 -0.92
C ASP A 191 9.85 -0.84 -1.92
N ARG A 192 9.79 -2.17 -1.74
CA ARG A 192 10.37 -3.13 -2.71
C ARG A 192 9.61 -3.03 -4.03
N GLY A 193 8.29 -3.08 -3.98
CA GLY A 193 7.45 -3.01 -5.18
C GLY A 193 7.61 -1.69 -5.93
N ILE A 194 7.68 -0.58 -5.20
CA ILE A 194 7.98 0.75 -5.74
C ILE A 194 9.36 0.76 -6.40
N ALA A 195 10.38 0.20 -5.77
CA ALA A 195 11.71 0.10 -6.38
C ALA A 195 11.70 -0.72 -7.68
N THR A 196 10.98 -1.84 -7.71
CA THR A 196 10.78 -2.65 -8.92
C THR A 196 10.11 -1.83 -10.02
N LEU A 197 8.99 -1.15 -9.72
CA LEU A 197 8.25 -0.32 -10.68
C LEU A 197 9.11 0.84 -11.20
N ARG A 198 9.84 1.51 -10.30
CA ARG A 198 10.78 2.59 -10.64
C ARG A 198 11.84 2.11 -11.62
N GLN A 199 12.47 0.96 -11.36
CA GLN A 199 13.45 0.36 -12.24
C GLN A 199 12.86 -0.09 -13.58
N THR A 200 11.67 -0.69 -13.55
CA THR A 200 11.04 -1.30 -14.74
C THR A 200 10.50 -0.25 -15.71
N HIS A 201 9.95 0.84 -15.17
CA HIS A 201 9.26 1.88 -15.95
C HIS A 201 10.03 3.19 -16.04
N GLY A 202 11.21 3.29 -15.42
CA GLY A 202 12.10 4.44 -15.54
C GLY A 202 11.61 5.70 -14.82
N PHE A 203 10.90 5.54 -13.69
CA PHE A 203 10.56 6.69 -12.83
C PHE A 203 11.84 7.23 -12.17
N GLU A 204 12.00 8.56 -12.10
CA GLU A 204 13.20 9.23 -11.55
C GLU A 204 12.96 9.90 -10.18
N ASP A 205 11.75 9.78 -9.63
CA ASP A 205 11.41 10.33 -8.32
C ASP A 205 12.15 9.62 -7.18
N THR A 206 12.06 10.20 -5.99
CA THR A 206 12.60 9.63 -4.75
C THR A 206 11.53 9.45 -3.67
N LEU A 207 10.25 9.44 -4.07
CA LEU A 207 9.15 9.32 -3.12
C LEU A 207 9.21 7.96 -2.41
N PRO A 208 9.01 7.94 -1.08
CA PRO A 208 8.88 6.69 -0.33
C PRO A 208 7.50 6.05 -0.60
N SER A 209 7.24 4.86 -0.06
CA SER A 209 5.87 4.39 0.09
C SER A 209 5.04 5.32 0.98
N LEU A 210 3.71 5.29 0.85
CA LEU A 210 2.81 5.99 1.77
C LEU A 210 3.04 5.58 3.24
N ALA A 211 3.40 4.31 3.48
CA ALA A 211 3.81 3.84 4.80
C ALA A 211 5.09 4.54 5.29
N GLY A 212 6.09 4.71 4.44
CA GLY A 212 7.31 5.47 4.74
C GLY A 212 7.03 6.95 4.99
N ALA A 213 6.18 7.57 4.17
CA ALA A 213 5.73 8.95 4.34
C ALA A 213 4.95 9.13 5.66
N ALA A 214 4.10 8.18 6.03
CA ALA A 214 3.36 8.20 7.29
C ALA A 214 4.28 8.08 8.51
N LEU A 215 5.32 7.23 8.43
CA LEU A 215 6.35 7.15 9.48
C LEU A 215 7.12 8.47 9.62
N ALA A 216 7.48 9.10 8.50
CA ALA A 216 8.14 10.40 8.49
C ALA A 216 7.24 11.51 9.09
N ALA A 217 5.96 11.55 8.68
CA ALA A 217 4.96 12.49 9.22
C ALA A 217 4.74 12.26 10.73
N ALA A 218 4.86 11.02 11.19
CA ALA A 218 4.80 10.70 12.59
C ALA A 218 6.09 11.06 13.33
N ASP A 219 7.20 11.43 12.68
CA ASP A 219 8.54 11.50 13.30
C ASP A 219 8.96 10.14 13.92
N PHE A 220 8.52 9.04 13.32
CA PHE A 220 8.87 7.69 13.73
C PHE A 220 10.18 7.29 13.03
N PRO A 221 11.19 6.76 13.75
CA PRO A 221 12.45 6.39 13.13
C PRO A 221 12.25 5.32 12.06
N PRO A 222 12.91 5.44 10.90
CA PRO A 222 12.83 4.41 9.88
C PRO A 222 13.38 3.08 10.42
N PRO A 223 12.84 1.94 9.99
CA PRO A 223 13.32 0.64 10.44
C PRO A 223 14.78 0.43 10.03
N ASN A 224 15.61 -0.12 10.94
CA ASN A 224 17.03 -0.41 10.69
C ASN A 224 17.27 -1.32 9.47
N ARG A 225 16.27 -2.14 9.11
CA ARG A 225 16.25 -2.95 7.89
C ARG A 225 14.88 -2.84 7.26
N GLN A 226 14.87 -2.49 5.98
CA GLN A 226 13.65 -2.49 5.19
C GLN A 226 13.18 -3.93 4.98
N SER A 227 11.92 -4.21 5.30
CA SER A 227 11.34 -5.52 5.05
C SER A 227 11.24 -5.74 3.55
N GLN A 228 11.50 -6.97 3.10
CA GLN A 228 11.29 -7.36 1.70
C GLN A 228 9.85 -7.80 1.45
N ASP A 229 9.20 -8.32 2.49
CA ASP A 229 7.85 -8.87 2.43
C ASP A 229 6.96 -8.21 3.49
N LEU A 230 5.66 -8.17 3.21
CA LEU A 230 4.63 -7.70 4.12
C LEU A 230 4.47 -8.66 5.30
N PHE A 231 4.52 -8.10 6.50
CA PHE A 231 4.10 -8.81 7.70
C PHE A 231 2.59 -8.68 7.87
N PHE A 232 1.85 -9.71 7.46
CA PHE A 232 0.41 -9.76 7.66
C PHE A 232 0.09 -9.96 9.13
N TYR A 233 -0.75 -9.12 9.75
CA TYR A 233 -1.22 -9.36 11.11
C TYR A 233 -2.29 -10.45 11.14
N GLY A 234 -3.23 -10.44 10.20
CA GLY A 234 -4.27 -11.45 10.12
C GLY A 234 -5.18 -11.24 8.91
N PRO A 235 -6.36 -11.88 8.89
CA PRO A 235 -7.35 -11.68 7.83
C PRO A 235 -7.97 -10.27 7.90
N ALA A 236 -8.86 -9.95 6.94
CA ALA A 236 -9.65 -8.73 6.96
C ALA A 236 -10.37 -8.53 8.31
N GLY A 237 -10.42 -7.30 8.80
CA GLY A 237 -10.96 -6.95 10.12
C GLY A 237 -9.98 -7.14 11.30
N THR A 238 -8.71 -7.46 11.04
CA THR A 238 -7.71 -7.55 12.12
C THR A 238 -7.44 -6.20 12.77
N PHE A 239 -7.27 -5.14 11.97
CA PHE A 239 -7.11 -3.77 12.47
C PHE A 239 -8.47 -3.16 12.82
N PRO A 240 -8.56 -2.30 13.85
CA PRO A 240 -9.77 -1.55 14.14
C PRO A 240 -10.05 -0.60 12.97
N VAL A 241 -11.25 -0.72 12.40
CA VAL A 241 -11.75 0.15 11.34
C VAL A 241 -12.93 0.94 11.90
N VAL A 242 -12.88 2.25 11.74
CA VAL A 242 -13.99 3.16 11.98
C VAL A 242 -14.40 3.69 10.62
N SER A 243 -15.69 3.67 10.30
CA SER A 243 -16.19 4.28 9.06
C SER A 243 -15.93 5.79 9.09
N PHE A 244 -15.45 6.36 7.99
CA PHE A 244 -15.36 7.80 7.76
C PHE A 244 -16.72 8.47 7.99
#